data_AF-A0A0F9LTZ8-F1
#
_entry.id   AF-A0A0F9LTZ8-F1
#
_cell.length_a   1.000
_cell.length_b   1.000
_cell.length_c   1.000
_cell.angle_alpha   90.00
_cell.angle_beta   90.00
_cell.angle_gamma   90.00
#
_symmetry.space_group_name_H-M   'P 1'
#
loop_
_entity.id
_entity.type
_entity.pdbx_description
1 polymer ?
#
loop_
_entity_poly.entity_id
_entity_poly.type
_entity_poly.pdbx_seq_one_letter_code
_entity_poly.pdbx_strand_id
1 'polypeptide(L)'
;MTVSINGVYSHNYIDGVLVKETLNPANEIVNRGHYAATTLSTVDADLDTANIKNGITMFGFAGSADVQDISDATAIEAEVLSPETFYAVSGGIRTGTMATRTLNPANETVQAGYYAATTLSTVDAQLAAANIKSGVNIFGFVGAATVQDIADADAAIGNVLSPKTFYSVTGARKTGTMATVALAPGSNAYPAGYHVGNGGGLDAIDLDLVTANIKSGITIFNVAGAATVRDIADANAILSDVKTGRTFYSVTGARKTGNLATVALAAGANAYPAGYHAGAASLTAVDGDLAAGNIADGITIFGVLGTFTGGALVEDIVSGTISTITTTGTLSRGYLNQSVTTGTDYDLASDTTTFAADSLAVGVGFCGVETPGSSDFKMRLYMDGVQVAETGFIASGGATAVIEGTRALSGSTICKVALHNYNVADKNATFVAGNASGDPIPAAIGVGSVKTA
;
A
#
# COMPACT_ATOMS: atom_id res chain seq x y z
N MET A 1 -11.39 58.57 -149.90
CA MET A 1 -10.07 59.10 -150.32
C MET A 1 -9.12 58.91 -149.14
N THR A 2 -8.35 57.82 -149.14
CA THR A 2 -7.45 57.49 -148.04
C THR A 2 -6.10 58.15 -148.34
N VAL A 3 -5.80 59.26 -147.66
CA VAL A 3 -4.47 59.88 -147.70
C VAL A 3 -3.64 59.30 -146.57
N SER A 4 -2.54 58.61 -146.93
CA SER A 4 -1.51 58.21 -145.98
C SER A 4 -0.40 59.25 -146.02
N ILE A 5 -0.10 59.86 -144.87
CA ILE A 5 1.15 60.62 -144.65
C ILE A 5 1.80 60.06 -143.36
N ASN A 6 2.96 59.45 -143.55
CA ASN A 6 4.04 59.21 -142.58
C ASN A 6 3.70 58.63 -141.20
N GLY A 7 3.47 57.31 -141.12
CA GLY A 7 3.92 56.47 -140.00
C GLY A 7 3.41 56.76 -138.58
N VAL A 8 2.61 57.80 -138.41
CA VAL A 8 1.85 58.10 -137.20
C VAL A 8 0.51 57.43 -137.39
N TYR A 9 0.24 56.46 -136.51
CA TYR A 9 -1.01 55.72 -136.44
C TYR A 9 -2.19 56.62 -136.78
N SER A 10 -2.75 56.44 -137.99
CA SER A 10 -3.93 57.18 -138.38
C SER A 10 -5.08 56.63 -137.55
N HIS A 11 -5.39 57.35 -136.48
CA HIS A 11 -6.73 57.37 -135.95
C HIS A 11 -7.70 57.40 -137.13
N ASN A 12 -8.63 56.45 -137.20
CA ASN A 12 -9.65 56.50 -138.23
C ASN A 12 -10.45 57.78 -137.99
N TYR A 13 -10.24 58.80 -138.81
CA TYR A 13 -11.04 60.01 -138.83
C TYR A 13 -11.91 59.93 -140.08
N ILE A 14 -13.23 59.95 -139.90
CA ILE A 14 -14.18 60.10 -141.00
C ILE A 14 -14.76 61.50 -140.87
N ASP A 15 -14.62 62.30 -141.92
CA ASP A 15 -15.08 63.70 -142.01
C ASP A 15 -14.61 64.60 -140.85
N GLY A 16 -13.36 64.40 -140.40
CA GLY A 16 -12.74 65.20 -139.34
C GLY A 16 -13.11 64.80 -137.91
N VAL A 17 -13.93 63.76 -137.72
CA VAL A 17 -14.32 63.24 -136.40
C VAL A 17 -13.63 61.90 -136.13
N LEU A 18 -13.07 61.74 -134.93
CA LEU A 18 -12.43 60.49 -134.51
C LEU A 18 -13.48 59.38 -134.49
N VAL A 19 -13.28 58.35 -135.30
CA VAL A 19 -14.10 57.13 -135.30
C VAL A 19 -13.76 56.36 -134.04
N LYS A 20 -14.76 56.24 -133.17
CA LYS A 20 -14.69 55.35 -132.02
C LYS A 20 -15.25 54.00 -132.42
N GLU A 21 -14.49 52.95 -132.14
CA GLU A 21 -14.99 51.59 -132.29
C GLU A 21 -15.89 51.21 -131.10
N THR A 22 -16.79 50.29 -131.33
CA THR A 22 -17.62 49.69 -130.26
C THR A 22 -17.00 48.37 -129.87
N LEU A 23 -16.75 48.19 -128.57
CA LEU A 23 -16.37 46.88 -128.05
C LEU A 23 -17.55 45.92 -128.26
N ASN A 24 -17.25 44.77 -128.85
CA ASN A 24 -18.26 43.77 -129.17
C ASN A 24 -18.00 42.48 -128.37
N PRO A 25 -18.97 41.98 -127.58
CA PRO A 25 -18.87 40.70 -126.86
C PRO A 25 -18.44 39.52 -127.74
N ALA A 26 -18.76 39.57 -129.04
CA ALA A 26 -18.47 38.48 -129.97
C ALA A 26 -17.01 38.43 -130.44
N ASN A 27 -16.18 39.42 -130.08
CA ASN A 27 -14.80 39.51 -130.53
C ASN A 27 -13.84 39.07 -129.42
N GLU A 28 -13.16 37.95 -129.59
CA GLU A 28 -12.11 37.50 -128.66
C GLU A 28 -10.88 38.42 -128.65
N ILE A 29 -10.63 39.11 -129.77
CA ILE A 29 -9.49 40.01 -129.93
C ILE A 29 -10.01 41.45 -130.03
N VAL A 30 -9.61 42.26 -129.05
CA VAL A 30 -9.76 43.70 -129.13
C VAL A 30 -8.55 44.27 -129.88
N ASN A 31 -8.78 44.76 -131.09
CA ASN A 31 -7.72 45.40 -131.88
C ASN A 31 -7.29 46.71 -131.20
N ARG A 32 -6.09 47.19 -131.54
CA ARG A 32 -5.65 48.50 -131.07
C ARG A 32 -6.53 49.58 -131.69
N GLY A 33 -7.22 50.37 -130.87
CA GLY A 33 -8.10 51.45 -131.33
C GLY A 33 -8.60 52.35 -130.21
N HIS A 34 -9.33 53.41 -130.58
CA HIS A 34 -10.07 54.25 -129.64
C HIS A 34 -11.52 53.76 -129.56
N TYR A 35 -11.97 53.41 -128.36
CA TYR A 35 -13.29 52.86 -128.12
C TYR A 35 -14.25 53.87 -127.50
N ALA A 36 -15.54 53.72 -127.77
CA ALA A 36 -16.57 54.45 -127.04
C ALA A 36 -16.56 54.05 -125.56
N ALA A 37 -16.85 55.01 -124.67
CA ALA A 37 -17.03 54.70 -123.25
C ALA A 37 -18.19 53.71 -123.11
N THR A 38 -17.96 52.63 -122.38
CA THR A 38 -18.94 51.56 -122.16
C THR A 38 -18.74 50.94 -120.79
N THR A 39 -19.74 50.20 -120.31
CA THR A 39 -19.66 49.40 -119.09
C THR A 39 -19.15 48.02 -119.43
N LEU A 40 -18.00 47.60 -118.88
CA LEU A 40 -17.37 46.34 -119.26
C LEU A 40 -18.25 45.11 -119.00
N SER A 41 -19.08 45.09 -117.95
CA SER A 41 -20.05 44.01 -117.70
C SER A 41 -21.17 43.91 -118.74
N THR A 42 -21.38 44.95 -119.56
CA THR A 42 -22.30 44.90 -120.71
C THR A 42 -21.64 44.37 -121.98
N VAL A 43 -20.31 44.34 -121.99
CA VAL A 43 -19.48 43.81 -123.08
C VAL A 43 -19.08 42.37 -122.79
N ASP A 44 -18.91 41.99 -121.53
CA ASP A 44 -18.61 40.62 -121.11
C ASP A 44 -19.47 40.26 -119.90
N ALA A 45 -20.38 39.31 -120.09
CA ALA A 45 -21.29 38.85 -119.04
C ALA A 45 -20.54 38.12 -117.90
N ASP A 46 -19.32 37.63 -118.15
CA ASP A 46 -18.51 36.97 -117.11
C ASP A 46 -17.96 37.97 -116.09
N LEU A 47 -18.00 39.28 -116.38
CA LEU A 47 -17.67 40.35 -115.43
C LEU A 47 -18.86 40.74 -114.53
N ASP A 48 -19.97 40.02 -114.59
CA ASP A 48 -21.05 40.18 -113.60
C ASP A 48 -20.56 39.82 -112.19
N THR A 49 -20.96 40.60 -111.19
CA THR A 49 -20.59 40.38 -109.78
C THR A 49 -20.95 38.98 -109.27
N ALA A 50 -21.99 38.35 -109.83
CA ALA A 50 -22.39 36.98 -109.51
C ALA A 50 -21.43 35.90 -110.05
N ASN A 51 -20.49 36.26 -110.93
CA ASN A 51 -19.47 35.36 -111.49
C ASN A 51 -18.09 35.57 -110.84
N ILE A 52 -17.90 36.65 -110.07
CA ILE A 52 -16.64 37.00 -109.43
C ILE A 52 -16.65 36.52 -107.97
N LYS A 53 -15.61 35.76 -107.58
CA LYS A 53 -15.45 35.26 -106.21
C LYS A 53 -15.43 36.38 -105.17
N ASN A 54 -16.09 36.14 -104.04
CA ASN A 54 -16.07 37.02 -102.87
C ASN A 54 -14.64 37.43 -102.50
N GLY A 55 -14.44 38.72 -102.20
CA GLY A 55 -13.13 39.28 -101.87
C GLY A 55 -12.19 39.52 -103.06
N ILE A 56 -12.56 39.14 -104.29
CA ILE A 56 -11.82 39.48 -105.51
C ILE A 56 -12.46 40.69 -106.18
N THR A 57 -11.63 41.61 -106.67
CA THR A 57 -12.07 42.73 -107.52
C THR A 57 -11.44 42.59 -108.90
N MET A 58 -12.26 42.47 -109.95
CA MET A 58 -11.82 42.41 -111.34
C MET A 58 -12.31 43.66 -112.09
N PHE A 59 -11.39 44.45 -112.63
CA PHE A 59 -11.69 45.69 -113.37
C PHE A 59 -12.62 46.67 -112.63
N GLY A 60 -12.56 46.69 -111.29
CA GLY A 60 -13.38 47.57 -110.44
C GLY A 60 -14.73 46.97 -110.00
N PHE A 61 -15.10 45.79 -110.50
CA PHE A 61 -16.25 45.03 -110.02
C PHE A 61 -15.83 44.13 -108.86
N ALA A 62 -16.41 44.33 -107.68
CA ALA A 62 -16.20 43.47 -106.52
C ALA A 62 -17.03 42.20 -106.63
N GLY A 63 -16.47 41.06 -106.21
CA GLY A 63 -17.17 39.79 -106.20
C GLY A 63 -18.33 39.73 -105.21
N SER A 64 -19.30 38.86 -105.51
CA SER A 64 -20.48 38.65 -104.68
C SER A 64 -20.15 37.84 -103.43
N ALA A 65 -20.79 38.17 -102.30
CA ALA A 65 -20.74 37.39 -101.07
C ALA A 65 -21.31 35.96 -101.24
N ASP A 66 -22.03 35.71 -102.33
CA ASP A 66 -22.62 34.39 -102.61
C ASP A 66 -21.68 33.48 -103.41
N VAL A 67 -20.54 33.98 -103.90
CA VAL A 67 -19.55 33.21 -104.70
C VAL A 67 -18.32 32.92 -103.84
N GLN A 68 -18.34 31.84 -103.09
CA GLN A 68 -17.26 31.48 -102.17
C GLN A 68 -16.23 30.53 -102.80
N ASP A 69 -14.99 30.57 -102.32
CA ASP A 69 -14.00 29.53 -102.60
C ASP A 69 -14.25 28.34 -101.68
N ILE A 70 -14.36 27.14 -102.25
CA ILE A 70 -14.61 25.90 -101.50
C ILE A 70 -13.45 24.92 -101.63
N SER A 71 -12.29 25.35 -102.14
CA SER A 71 -11.15 24.45 -102.42
C SER A 71 -10.51 23.82 -101.18
N ASP A 72 -10.76 24.37 -99.99
CA ASP A 72 -10.31 23.87 -98.69
C ASP A 72 -11.40 23.13 -97.90
N ALA A 73 -12.60 22.96 -98.47
CA ALA A 73 -13.68 22.21 -97.83
C ALA A 73 -13.30 20.72 -97.70
N THR A 74 -13.36 20.18 -96.48
CA THR A 74 -12.96 18.79 -96.16
C THR A 74 -14.12 17.88 -95.78
N ALA A 75 -15.31 18.43 -95.54
CA ALA A 75 -16.47 17.66 -95.14
C ALA A 75 -16.84 16.61 -96.19
N ILE A 76 -17.15 15.40 -95.74
CA ILE A 76 -17.75 14.34 -96.58
C ILE A 76 -19.19 14.05 -96.14
N GLU A 77 -19.94 13.33 -96.99
CA GLU A 77 -21.33 12.97 -96.69
C GLU A 77 -21.48 12.25 -95.34
N ALA A 78 -20.53 11.40 -94.94
CA ALA A 78 -20.60 10.66 -93.69
C ALA A 78 -20.34 11.50 -92.42
N GLU A 79 -19.89 12.75 -92.56
CA GLU A 79 -19.58 13.67 -91.45
C GLU A 79 -20.68 14.72 -91.23
N VAL A 80 -21.54 14.92 -92.22
CA VAL A 80 -22.65 15.88 -92.16
C VAL A 80 -23.94 15.14 -91.79
N LEU A 81 -24.71 15.71 -90.85
CA LEU A 81 -25.95 15.13 -90.35
C LEU A 81 -27.00 15.04 -91.47
N SER A 82 -27.71 13.92 -91.61
CA SER A 82 -28.86 13.84 -92.51
C SER A 82 -30.08 14.58 -91.91
N PRO A 83 -30.81 15.42 -92.65
CA PRO A 83 -30.72 15.70 -94.09
C PRO A 83 -30.00 17.03 -94.43
N GLU A 84 -29.11 17.52 -93.56
CA GLU A 84 -28.40 18.79 -93.76
C GLU A 84 -27.56 18.76 -95.04
N THR A 85 -27.37 19.93 -95.65
CA THR A 85 -26.63 20.06 -96.91
C THR A 85 -25.33 20.85 -96.76
N PHE A 86 -24.36 20.58 -97.63
CA PHE A 86 -23.09 21.29 -97.67
C PHE A 86 -22.55 21.38 -99.10
N TYR A 87 -21.65 22.34 -99.34
CA TYR A 87 -20.93 22.48 -100.62
C TYR A 87 -19.67 21.62 -100.60
N ALA A 88 -19.51 20.76 -101.61
CA ALA A 88 -18.35 19.89 -101.73
C ALA A 88 -17.40 20.36 -102.84
N VAL A 89 -16.09 20.14 -102.67
CA VAL A 89 -15.03 20.51 -103.64
C VAL A 89 -15.29 19.97 -105.04
N SER A 90 -15.96 18.82 -105.17
CA SER A 90 -16.34 18.21 -106.45
C SER A 90 -17.39 19.02 -107.23
N GLY A 91 -17.86 20.14 -106.70
CA GLY A 91 -18.96 20.94 -107.21
C GLY A 91 -20.32 20.42 -106.75
N GLY A 92 -21.24 21.34 -106.50
CA GLY A 92 -22.64 21.07 -106.16
C GLY A 92 -22.95 20.99 -104.66
N ILE A 93 -24.26 20.98 -104.36
CA ILE A 93 -24.82 20.78 -103.03
C ILE A 93 -24.95 19.27 -102.79
N ARG A 94 -24.41 18.79 -101.67
CA ARG A 94 -24.54 17.40 -101.21
C ARG A 94 -25.37 17.34 -99.93
N THR A 95 -25.96 16.18 -99.67
CA THR A 95 -26.71 15.89 -98.45
C THR A 95 -25.89 14.99 -97.53
N GLY A 96 -25.84 15.33 -96.25
CA GLY A 96 -25.24 14.52 -95.21
C GLY A 96 -25.92 13.15 -95.05
N THR A 97 -25.13 12.15 -94.68
CA THR A 97 -25.55 10.76 -94.43
C THR A 97 -25.26 10.33 -92.99
N MET A 98 -24.60 11.16 -92.18
CA MET A 98 -24.42 10.88 -90.76
C MET A 98 -25.79 10.77 -90.12
N ALA A 99 -26.03 9.63 -89.47
CA ALA A 99 -27.31 9.38 -88.87
C ALA A 99 -27.34 9.84 -87.41
N THR A 100 -28.52 10.33 -87.01
CA THR A 100 -28.88 10.42 -85.59
C THR A 100 -29.02 9.00 -85.03
N ARG A 101 -28.47 8.81 -83.83
CA ARG A 101 -28.51 7.56 -83.08
C ARG A 101 -29.17 7.82 -81.73
N THR A 102 -29.77 6.78 -81.18
CA THR A 102 -30.36 6.81 -79.83
C THR A 102 -29.66 5.74 -79.01
N LEU A 103 -29.23 6.09 -77.80
CA LEU A 103 -28.72 5.10 -76.86
C LEU A 103 -29.87 4.22 -76.39
N ASN A 104 -29.63 2.91 -76.32
CA ASN A 104 -30.59 1.92 -75.88
C ASN A 104 -29.89 0.98 -74.88
N PRO A 105 -30.44 0.78 -73.66
CA PRO A 105 -29.84 -0.10 -72.65
C PRO A 105 -29.73 -1.56 -73.10
N ALA A 106 -30.48 -1.98 -74.12
CA ALA A 106 -30.40 -3.34 -74.68
C ALA A 106 -29.24 -3.54 -75.66
N ASN A 107 -28.55 -2.47 -76.09
CA ASN A 107 -27.46 -2.57 -77.04
C ASN A 107 -26.12 -2.68 -76.32
N GLU A 108 -25.41 -3.79 -76.51
CA GLU A 108 -24.06 -3.97 -75.96
C GLU A 108 -23.01 -3.10 -76.68
N THR A 109 -23.29 -2.69 -77.93
CA THR A 109 -22.36 -1.90 -78.76
C THR A 109 -22.95 -0.53 -79.12
N VAL A 110 -22.13 0.52 -78.98
CA VAL A 110 -22.46 1.88 -79.45
C VAL A 110 -21.91 2.06 -80.86
N GLN A 111 -22.79 2.28 -81.83
CA GLN A 111 -22.41 2.50 -83.23
C GLN A 111 -21.90 3.94 -83.45
N ALA A 112 -21.07 4.15 -84.48
CA ALA A 112 -20.69 5.50 -84.87
C ALA A 112 -21.91 6.32 -85.36
N GLY A 113 -21.92 7.61 -85.04
CA GLY A 113 -22.97 8.55 -85.44
C GLY A 113 -23.14 9.70 -84.45
N TYR A 114 -24.16 10.53 -84.69
CA TYR A 114 -24.50 11.65 -83.82
C TYR A 114 -25.50 11.24 -82.73
N TYR A 115 -25.19 11.55 -81.47
CA TYR A 115 -26.07 11.31 -80.33
C TYR A 115 -26.50 12.65 -79.74
N ALA A 116 -27.80 12.91 -79.73
CA ALA A 116 -28.34 14.08 -79.05
C ALA A 116 -28.04 14.03 -77.54
N ALA A 117 -27.93 15.21 -76.91
CA ALA A 117 -27.75 15.32 -75.47
C ALA A 117 -28.85 14.53 -74.74
N THR A 118 -28.45 13.65 -73.83
CA THR A 118 -29.35 12.78 -73.08
C THR A 118 -28.85 12.58 -71.65
N THR A 119 -29.73 12.07 -70.78
CA THR A 119 -29.39 11.73 -69.39
C THR A 119 -29.19 10.22 -69.27
N LEU A 120 -27.98 9.77 -68.92
CA LEU A 120 -27.65 8.33 -68.93
C LEU A 120 -28.53 7.48 -68.00
N SER A 121 -28.97 8.00 -66.85
CA SER A 121 -29.88 7.29 -65.95
C SER A 121 -31.30 7.13 -66.50
N THR A 122 -31.67 7.87 -67.55
CA THR A 122 -32.92 7.66 -68.28
C THR A 122 -32.78 6.58 -69.36
N VAL A 123 -31.55 6.36 -69.85
CA VAL A 123 -31.23 5.28 -70.78
C VAL A 123 -31.15 3.97 -70.01
N ASP A 124 -30.43 3.94 -68.89
CA ASP A 124 -30.31 2.76 -68.03
C ASP A 124 -30.65 3.10 -66.58
N ALA A 125 -31.78 2.57 -66.11
CA ALA A 125 -32.25 2.75 -64.73
C ALA A 125 -31.30 2.10 -63.70
N GLN A 126 -30.42 1.17 -64.10
CA GLN A 126 -29.43 0.56 -63.22
C GLN A 126 -28.33 1.55 -62.82
N LEU A 127 -28.16 2.69 -63.51
CA LEU A 127 -27.26 3.76 -63.10
C LEU A 127 -27.78 4.62 -61.92
N ALA A 128 -28.96 4.30 -61.37
CA ALA A 128 -29.45 4.95 -60.16
C ALA A 128 -28.51 4.70 -58.96
N ALA A 129 -28.27 5.71 -58.13
CA ALA A 129 -27.38 5.63 -56.97
C ALA A 129 -27.73 4.49 -56.00
N ALA A 130 -29.01 4.09 -55.92
CA ALA A 130 -29.49 2.99 -55.08
C ALA A 130 -29.07 1.59 -55.57
N ASN A 131 -28.56 1.47 -56.80
CA ASN A 131 -28.06 0.22 -57.38
C ASN A 131 -26.52 0.15 -57.42
N ILE A 132 -25.86 1.27 -57.12
CA ILE A 132 -24.40 1.38 -57.14
C ILE A 132 -23.89 1.28 -55.70
N LYS A 133 -22.86 0.46 -55.49
CA LYS A 133 -22.21 0.29 -54.18
C LYS A 133 -21.66 1.62 -53.65
N SER A 134 -21.87 1.87 -52.36
CA SER A 134 -21.37 3.06 -51.67
C SER A 134 -19.88 3.30 -51.93
N GLY A 135 -19.52 4.55 -52.19
CA GLY A 135 -18.14 4.96 -52.50
C GLY A 135 -17.68 4.65 -53.94
N VAL A 136 -18.45 3.89 -54.72
CA VAL A 136 -18.18 3.66 -56.15
C VAL A 136 -18.81 4.77 -56.99
N ASN A 137 -18.06 5.25 -57.98
CA ASN A 137 -18.52 6.23 -58.97
C ASN A 137 -18.53 5.58 -60.36
N ILE A 138 -19.70 5.56 -61.01
CA ILE A 138 -19.87 5.08 -62.38
C ILE A 138 -20.47 6.23 -63.20
N PHE A 139 -19.72 6.77 -64.16
CA PHE A 139 -20.14 7.89 -65.01
C PHE A 139 -20.66 9.14 -64.25
N GLY A 140 -20.11 9.44 -63.08
CA GLY A 140 -20.52 10.56 -62.23
C GLY A 140 -21.66 10.24 -61.27
N PHE A 141 -22.28 9.06 -61.37
CA PHE A 141 -23.25 8.57 -60.40
C PHE A 141 -22.52 7.90 -59.23
N VAL A 142 -22.63 8.50 -58.05
CA VAL A 142 -22.02 7.98 -56.82
C VAL A 142 -23.02 7.07 -56.10
N GLY A 143 -22.56 5.89 -55.68
CA GLY A 143 -23.39 4.95 -54.95
C GLY A 143 -23.90 5.49 -53.61
N ALA A 144 -25.16 5.16 -53.29
CA ALA A 144 -25.80 5.61 -52.07
C ALA A 144 -25.15 4.97 -50.83
N ALA A 145 -25.05 5.74 -49.74
CA ALA A 145 -24.47 5.27 -48.48
C ALA A 145 -25.21 4.07 -47.85
N THR A 146 -26.42 3.77 -48.30
CA THR A 146 -27.23 2.63 -47.84
C THR A 146 -26.92 1.32 -48.57
N VAL A 147 -26.16 1.36 -49.68
CA VAL A 147 -25.78 0.18 -50.48
C VAL A 147 -24.36 -0.23 -50.10
N GLN A 148 -24.23 -1.01 -49.04
CA GLN A 148 -22.93 -1.36 -48.47
C GLN A 148 -22.41 -2.69 -49.00
N ASP A 149 -21.08 -2.87 -48.96
CA ASP A 149 -20.52 -4.22 -49.01
C ASP A 149 -20.89 -4.96 -47.73
N ILE A 150 -21.26 -6.23 -47.87
CA ILE A 150 -21.46 -7.12 -46.72
C ILE A 150 -20.64 -8.41 -46.88
N ALA A 151 -19.63 -8.42 -47.77
CA ALA A 151 -18.81 -9.60 -48.05
C ALA A 151 -18.04 -10.12 -46.82
N ASP A 152 -17.78 -9.26 -45.84
CA ASP A 152 -17.14 -9.57 -44.57
C ASP A 152 -18.12 -9.86 -43.43
N ALA A 153 -19.44 -9.85 -43.70
CA ALA A 153 -20.45 -10.18 -42.69
C ALA A 153 -20.39 -11.67 -42.31
N ASP A 154 -20.11 -11.97 -41.04
CA ASP A 154 -19.85 -13.32 -40.52
C ASP A 154 -20.95 -13.86 -39.58
N ALA A 155 -21.99 -13.07 -39.31
CA ALA A 155 -23.08 -13.48 -38.44
C ALA A 155 -23.81 -14.74 -38.99
N ALA A 156 -23.83 -15.82 -38.22
CA ALA A 156 -24.67 -16.98 -38.49
C ALA A 156 -26.07 -16.80 -37.90
N ILE A 157 -27.04 -17.61 -38.37
CA ILE A 157 -28.43 -17.55 -37.90
C ILE A 157 -28.53 -17.72 -36.36
N GLY A 158 -27.66 -18.56 -35.79
CA GLY A 158 -27.58 -18.79 -34.35
C GLY A 158 -26.96 -17.64 -33.53
N ASN A 159 -26.36 -16.64 -34.17
CA ASN A 159 -25.75 -15.49 -33.49
C ASN A 159 -26.73 -14.33 -33.32
N VAL A 160 -27.85 -14.35 -34.05
CA VAL A 160 -28.82 -13.25 -34.07
C VAL A 160 -30.05 -13.60 -33.23
N LEU A 161 -30.47 -12.67 -32.38
CA LEU A 161 -31.62 -12.82 -31.48
C LEU A 161 -32.91 -13.07 -32.26
N SER A 162 -33.70 -14.08 -31.88
CA SER A 162 -35.05 -14.26 -32.43
C SER A 162 -36.03 -13.21 -31.88
N PRO A 163 -36.92 -12.60 -32.68
CA PRO A 163 -37.17 -12.82 -34.11
C PRO A 163 -36.49 -11.75 -35.00
N LYS A 164 -35.34 -11.19 -34.59
CA LYS A 164 -34.64 -10.14 -35.36
C LYS A 164 -34.15 -10.71 -36.69
N THR A 165 -34.09 -9.85 -37.70
CA THR A 165 -33.66 -10.22 -39.06
C THR A 165 -32.33 -9.58 -39.42
N PHE A 166 -31.58 -10.22 -40.31
CA PHE A 166 -30.30 -9.74 -40.82
C PHE A 166 -30.07 -10.20 -42.27
N TYR A 167 -29.13 -9.57 -42.97
CA TYR A 167 -28.63 -9.99 -44.28
C TYR A 167 -27.25 -10.63 -44.11
N SER A 168 -26.96 -11.68 -44.89
CA SER A 168 -25.63 -12.33 -44.94
C SER A 168 -25.10 -12.28 -46.37
N VAL A 169 -23.78 -12.44 -46.55
CA VAL A 169 -23.05 -12.43 -47.84
C VAL A 169 -23.81 -13.09 -48.99
N THR A 170 -24.45 -14.23 -48.72
CA THR A 170 -25.29 -14.94 -49.69
C THR A 170 -26.73 -15.03 -49.21
N GLY A 171 -27.66 -14.55 -50.05
CA GLY A 171 -29.08 -14.91 -50.00
C GLY A 171 -30.02 -13.83 -49.48
N ALA A 172 -31.29 -14.23 -49.35
CA ALA A 172 -32.37 -13.36 -48.87
C ALA A 172 -32.20 -13.00 -47.38
N ARG A 173 -33.02 -12.04 -46.92
CA ARG A 173 -33.16 -11.69 -45.50
C ARG A 173 -33.40 -12.94 -44.64
N LYS A 174 -32.63 -13.12 -43.58
CA LYS A 174 -32.72 -14.23 -42.62
C LYS A 174 -33.29 -13.75 -41.29
N THR A 175 -33.88 -14.67 -40.52
CA THR A 175 -34.34 -14.45 -39.15
C THR A 175 -33.44 -15.20 -38.19
N GLY A 176 -32.95 -14.54 -37.15
CA GLY A 176 -32.10 -15.14 -36.12
C GLY A 176 -32.80 -16.20 -35.29
N THR A 177 -32.05 -17.19 -34.79
CA THR A 177 -32.56 -18.30 -33.97
C THR A 177 -32.01 -18.31 -32.55
N MET A 178 -31.18 -17.33 -32.15
CA MET A 178 -30.73 -17.24 -30.76
C MET A 178 -31.93 -17.01 -29.85
N ALA A 179 -32.16 -17.94 -28.92
CA ALA A 179 -33.27 -17.87 -27.99
C ALA A 179 -32.97 -16.87 -26.86
N THR A 180 -34.01 -16.22 -26.37
CA THR A 180 -33.96 -15.59 -25.04
C THR A 180 -34.06 -16.69 -24.00
N VAL A 181 -33.11 -16.72 -23.07
CA VAL A 181 -33.04 -17.71 -22.00
C VAL A 181 -33.10 -16.99 -20.66
N ALA A 182 -33.88 -17.53 -19.72
CA ALA A 182 -33.94 -17.03 -18.36
C ALA A 182 -32.98 -17.81 -17.48
N LEU A 183 -32.30 -17.10 -16.57
CA LEU A 183 -31.59 -17.74 -15.46
C LEU A 183 -32.61 -18.10 -14.38
N ALA A 184 -32.68 -19.38 -14.03
CA ALA A 184 -33.58 -19.86 -12.99
C ALA A 184 -32.93 -19.72 -11.61
N PRO A 185 -33.66 -19.24 -10.58
CA PRO A 185 -33.11 -19.15 -9.24
C PRO A 185 -32.61 -20.49 -8.70
N GLY A 186 -31.43 -20.49 -8.08
CA GLY A 186 -30.78 -21.68 -7.53
C GLY A 186 -30.25 -22.70 -8.56
N SER A 187 -30.30 -22.38 -9.86
CA SER A 187 -29.71 -23.22 -10.90
C SER A 187 -28.21 -22.95 -11.07
N ASN A 188 -27.40 -24.01 -11.08
CA ASN A 188 -25.99 -23.92 -11.46
C ASN A 188 -25.77 -24.12 -12.99
N ALA A 189 -26.84 -24.27 -13.77
CA ALA A 189 -26.75 -24.38 -15.22
C ALA A 189 -26.71 -22.99 -15.86
N TYR A 190 -25.72 -22.75 -16.72
CA TYR A 190 -25.62 -21.55 -17.55
C TYR A 190 -25.83 -21.90 -19.04
N PRO A 191 -27.09 -21.97 -19.50
CA PRO A 191 -27.41 -22.34 -20.88
C PRO A 191 -26.95 -21.27 -21.88
N ALA A 192 -26.53 -21.71 -23.07
CA ALA A 192 -26.20 -20.82 -24.17
C ALA A 192 -27.46 -20.09 -24.68
N GLY A 193 -27.34 -18.80 -24.97
CA GLY A 193 -28.42 -17.97 -25.48
C GLY A 193 -28.31 -16.52 -25.02
N TYR A 194 -29.35 -15.73 -25.28
CA TYR A 194 -29.43 -14.35 -24.86
C TYR A 194 -30.14 -14.24 -23.51
N HIS A 195 -29.43 -13.79 -22.49
CA HIS A 195 -29.98 -13.57 -21.15
C HIS A 195 -30.44 -12.13 -21.03
N VAL A 196 -31.75 -11.91 -20.99
CA VAL A 196 -32.30 -10.58 -20.69
C VAL A 196 -31.94 -10.21 -19.25
N GLY A 197 -31.46 -8.98 -19.03
CA GLY A 197 -31.28 -8.48 -17.68
C GLY A 197 -32.58 -8.62 -16.90
N ASN A 198 -32.54 -9.23 -15.72
CA ASN A 198 -33.69 -9.26 -14.84
C ASN A 198 -33.86 -7.86 -14.24
N GLY A 199 -35.01 -7.22 -14.47
CA GLY A 199 -35.29 -5.88 -13.93
C GLY A 199 -35.20 -5.82 -12.40
N GLY A 200 -35.22 -6.97 -11.72
CA GLY A 200 -35.08 -7.11 -10.28
C GLY A 200 -33.66 -7.28 -9.73
N GLY A 201 -32.59 -7.28 -10.55
CA GLY A 201 -31.21 -7.46 -10.07
C GLY A 201 -30.76 -8.92 -9.93
N LEU A 202 -29.54 -9.12 -9.39
CA LEU A 202 -28.95 -10.46 -9.18
C LEU A 202 -29.51 -11.18 -7.95
N ASP A 203 -29.99 -10.44 -6.95
CA ASP A 203 -30.69 -10.92 -5.75
C ASP A 203 -32.02 -11.61 -6.08
N ALA A 204 -32.65 -11.26 -7.20
CA ALA A 204 -33.82 -11.97 -7.72
C ALA A 204 -33.47 -13.34 -8.34
N ILE A 205 -32.19 -13.58 -8.67
CA ILE A 205 -31.70 -14.86 -9.23
C ILE A 205 -31.09 -15.70 -8.09
N ASP A 206 -30.35 -15.07 -7.19
CA ASP A 206 -29.76 -15.72 -6.03
C ASP A 206 -30.21 -15.01 -4.75
N LEU A 207 -31.19 -15.60 -4.07
CA LEU A 207 -31.72 -15.08 -2.80
C LEU A 207 -30.67 -15.06 -1.69
N ASP A 208 -29.57 -15.82 -1.84
CA ASP A 208 -28.47 -15.79 -0.89
C ASP A 208 -27.54 -14.60 -1.13
N LEU A 209 -27.65 -13.90 -2.26
CA LEU A 209 -26.92 -12.66 -2.56
C LEU A 209 -27.57 -11.45 -1.87
N VAL A 210 -27.68 -11.53 -0.54
CA VAL A 210 -28.21 -10.47 0.32
C VAL A 210 -27.18 -10.09 1.39
N THR A 211 -27.20 -8.82 1.82
CA THR A 211 -26.27 -8.28 2.82
C THR A 211 -26.20 -9.12 4.11
N ALA A 212 -27.30 -9.74 4.52
CA ALA A 212 -27.38 -10.58 5.71
C ALA A 212 -26.64 -11.94 5.61
N ASN A 213 -26.27 -12.39 4.40
CA ASN A 213 -25.58 -13.65 4.17
C ASN A 213 -24.08 -13.47 3.86
N ILE A 214 -23.64 -12.23 3.61
CA ILE A 214 -22.26 -11.91 3.23
C ILE A 214 -21.50 -11.41 4.47
N LYS A 215 -20.31 -11.96 4.71
CA LYS A 215 -19.43 -11.56 5.83
C LYS A 215 -19.07 -10.07 5.76
N SER A 216 -19.03 -9.41 6.90
CA SER A 216 -18.54 -8.03 7.04
C SER A 216 -17.17 -7.86 6.39
N GLY A 217 -16.98 -6.77 5.64
CA GLY A 217 -15.75 -6.48 4.92
C GLY A 217 -15.59 -7.22 3.59
N ILE A 218 -16.51 -8.14 3.25
CA ILE A 218 -16.56 -8.81 1.95
C ILE A 218 -17.66 -8.18 1.09
N THR A 219 -17.39 -8.04 -0.20
CA THR A 219 -18.35 -7.58 -1.21
C THR A 219 -18.45 -8.62 -2.31
N ILE A 220 -19.66 -9.08 -2.63
CA ILE A 220 -19.94 -10.02 -3.72
C ILE A 220 -20.90 -9.32 -4.68
N PHE A 221 -20.51 -9.18 -5.95
CA PHE A 221 -21.30 -8.47 -6.98
C PHE A 221 -21.83 -7.09 -6.53
N ASN A 222 -20.99 -6.28 -5.88
CA ASN A 222 -21.34 -4.98 -5.29
C ASN A 222 -22.36 -5.01 -4.14
N VAL A 223 -22.76 -6.18 -3.65
CA VAL A 223 -23.51 -6.32 -2.40
C VAL A 223 -22.52 -6.43 -1.25
N ALA A 224 -22.44 -5.39 -0.42
CA ALA A 224 -21.57 -5.36 0.75
C ALA A 224 -22.16 -6.22 1.89
N GLY A 225 -21.28 -6.91 2.62
CA GLY A 225 -21.66 -7.72 3.77
C GLY A 225 -22.07 -6.92 5.00
N ALA A 226 -22.98 -7.49 5.80
CA ALA A 226 -23.48 -6.87 7.00
C ALA A 226 -22.42 -6.84 8.11
N ALA A 227 -22.32 -5.73 8.84
CA ALA A 227 -21.44 -5.61 10.01
C ALA A 227 -21.73 -6.64 11.12
N THR A 228 -22.92 -7.24 11.10
CA THR A 228 -23.40 -8.25 12.05
C THR A 228 -23.00 -9.67 11.67
N VAL A 229 -22.59 -9.92 10.42
CA VAL A 229 -22.13 -11.24 9.95
C VAL A 229 -20.61 -11.26 10.07
N ARG A 230 -20.11 -11.86 11.15
CA ARG A 230 -18.67 -11.85 11.46
C ARG A 230 -18.04 -13.20 11.23
N ASP A 231 -16.77 -13.17 10.81
CA ASP A 231 -15.93 -14.36 10.90
C ASP A 231 -15.59 -14.60 12.38
N ILE A 232 -15.74 -15.86 12.81
CA ILE A 232 -15.43 -16.32 14.16
C ILE A 232 -14.49 -17.52 14.13
N ALA A 233 -13.84 -17.78 12.99
CA ALA A 233 -12.93 -18.90 12.81
C ALA A 233 -11.72 -18.86 13.75
N ASP A 234 -11.31 -17.67 14.19
CA ASP A 234 -10.21 -17.42 15.11
C ASP A 234 -10.66 -17.25 16.58
N ALA A 235 -11.96 -17.36 16.86
CA ALA A 235 -12.49 -17.25 18.22
C ALA A 235 -12.05 -18.46 19.08
N ASN A 236 -11.20 -18.22 20.07
CA ASN A 236 -10.59 -19.25 20.92
C ASN A 236 -11.13 -19.32 22.36
N ALA A 237 -12.06 -18.43 22.74
CA ALA A 237 -12.63 -18.43 24.09
C ALA A 237 -13.45 -19.69 24.36
N ILE A 238 -13.26 -20.29 25.55
CA ILE A 238 -14.07 -21.41 26.06
C ILE A 238 -15.02 -20.95 27.18
N LEU A 239 -15.94 -21.82 27.64
CA LEU A 239 -16.92 -21.45 28.66
C LEU A 239 -16.25 -20.91 29.95
N SER A 240 -15.13 -21.51 30.34
CA SER A 240 -14.37 -21.14 31.54
C SER A 240 -13.53 -19.88 31.38
N ASP A 241 -13.47 -19.27 30.20
CA ASP A 241 -12.77 -17.99 30.00
C ASP A 241 -13.72 -16.79 30.21
N VAL A 242 -15.02 -17.02 30.07
CA VAL A 242 -16.04 -15.97 30.08
C VAL A 242 -16.81 -16.01 31.39
N LYS A 243 -16.90 -14.85 32.06
CA LYS A 243 -17.63 -14.67 33.33
C LYS A 243 -19.06 -15.21 33.25
N THR A 244 -19.49 -15.90 34.30
CA THR A 244 -20.88 -16.35 34.45
C THR A 244 -21.89 -15.25 34.16
N GLY A 245 -22.88 -15.56 33.32
CA GLY A 245 -23.94 -14.63 32.90
C GLY A 245 -23.58 -13.76 31.69
N ARG A 246 -22.32 -13.72 31.25
CA ARG A 246 -21.95 -13.08 29.98
C ARG A 246 -22.04 -14.06 28.82
N THR A 247 -22.37 -13.55 27.65
CA THR A 247 -22.49 -14.36 26.43
C THR A 247 -21.34 -14.11 25.47
N PHE A 248 -21.01 -15.12 24.67
CA PHE A 248 -20.02 -15.06 23.61
C PHE A 248 -20.39 -16.02 22.48
N TYR A 249 -19.78 -15.85 21.31
CA TYR A 249 -19.86 -16.78 20.19
C TYR A 249 -18.53 -17.53 20.08
N SER A 250 -18.59 -18.84 19.85
CA SER A 250 -17.42 -19.68 19.56
C SER A 250 -17.50 -20.22 18.15
N VAL A 251 -16.40 -20.75 17.60
CA VAL A 251 -16.31 -21.38 16.27
C VAL A 251 -17.49 -22.28 15.86
N THR A 252 -18.18 -22.93 16.79
CA THR A 252 -19.39 -23.74 16.53
C THR A 252 -20.68 -22.94 16.35
N GLY A 253 -20.61 -21.62 16.16
CA GLY A 253 -21.71 -20.72 15.75
C GLY A 253 -22.78 -20.40 16.80
N ALA A 254 -23.05 -21.31 17.73
CA ALA A 254 -24.07 -21.09 18.77
C ALA A 254 -23.60 -20.05 19.80
N ARG A 255 -24.52 -19.15 20.20
CA ARG A 255 -24.33 -18.27 21.35
C ARG A 255 -24.18 -19.12 22.61
N LYS A 256 -23.11 -18.91 23.36
CA LYS A 256 -22.81 -19.58 24.63
C LYS A 256 -22.87 -18.58 25.78
N THR A 257 -23.14 -19.08 26.98
CA THR A 257 -23.02 -18.32 28.23
C THR A 257 -21.81 -18.82 28.99
N GLY A 258 -20.94 -17.91 29.43
CA GLY A 258 -19.75 -18.24 30.21
C GLY A 258 -20.10 -18.91 31.54
N ASN A 259 -19.17 -19.70 32.08
CA ASN A 259 -19.27 -20.35 33.39
C ASN A 259 -18.08 -20.07 34.31
N LEU A 260 -17.22 -19.10 33.98
CA LEU A 260 -16.13 -18.69 34.85
C LEU A 260 -16.72 -18.09 36.14
N ALA A 261 -16.61 -18.88 37.21
CA ALA A 261 -17.11 -18.52 38.53
C ALA A 261 -16.37 -17.30 39.07
N THR A 262 -17.12 -16.44 39.78
CA THR A 262 -16.50 -15.44 40.65
C THR A 262 -16.15 -16.13 41.97
N VAL A 263 -14.88 -16.09 42.34
CA VAL A 263 -14.36 -16.72 43.54
C VAL A 263 -13.89 -15.63 44.50
N ALA A 264 -14.19 -15.80 45.79
CA ALA A 264 -13.72 -14.91 46.85
C ALA A 264 -12.37 -15.41 47.37
N LEU A 265 -11.44 -14.49 47.62
CA LEU A 265 -10.24 -14.78 48.41
C LEU A 265 -10.63 -14.74 49.90
N ALA A 266 -10.21 -15.75 50.66
CA ALA A 266 -10.47 -15.85 52.10
C ALA A 266 -9.18 -15.65 52.89
N ALA A 267 -9.28 -14.96 54.04
CA ALA A 267 -8.14 -14.73 54.91
C ALA A 267 -7.55 -16.04 55.45
N GLY A 268 -6.24 -16.18 55.35
CA GLY A 268 -5.50 -17.38 55.77
C GLY A 268 -5.62 -18.59 54.83
N ALA A 269 -6.23 -18.45 53.64
CA ALA A 269 -6.28 -19.53 52.67
C ALA A 269 -4.92 -19.75 51.99
N ASN A 270 -4.33 -20.94 52.16
CA ASN A 270 -3.07 -21.31 51.51
C ASN A 270 -3.25 -21.84 50.06
N ALA A 271 -4.49 -21.87 49.56
CA ALA A 271 -4.83 -22.32 48.21
C ALA A 271 -5.37 -21.15 47.39
N TYR A 272 -4.85 -20.98 46.17
CA TYR A 272 -5.31 -19.98 45.21
C TYR A 272 -6.21 -20.64 44.16
N PRO A 273 -7.55 -20.61 44.32
CA PRO A 273 -8.45 -21.28 43.38
C PRO A 273 -8.46 -20.59 42.01
N ALA A 274 -8.50 -21.40 40.95
CA ALA A 274 -8.71 -20.91 39.60
C ALA A 274 -10.11 -20.28 39.49
N GLY A 275 -10.19 -19.08 38.92
CA GLY A 275 -11.45 -18.34 38.80
C GLY A 275 -11.26 -16.85 38.55
N TYR A 276 -12.37 -16.13 38.41
CA TYR A 276 -12.37 -14.67 38.38
C TYR A 276 -12.43 -14.12 39.80
N HIS A 277 -11.40 -13.38 40.22
CA HIS A 277 -11.36 -12.69 41.51
C HIS A 277 -11.78 -11.24 41.29
N ALA A 278 -12.92 -10.82 41.85
CA ALA A 278 -13.50 -9.49 41.57
C ALA A 278 -12.73 -8.30 42.18
N GLY A 279 -11.53 -8.55 42.72
CA GLY A 279 -10.80 -7.62 43.58
C GLY A 279 -11.40 -7.54 44.97
N ALA A 280 -10.56 -7.52 46.00
CA ALA A 280 -10.98 -7.12 47.34
C ALA A 280 -10.89 -5.59 47.46
N ALA A 281 -11.68 -4.98 48.35
CA ALA A 281 -11.60 -3.54 48.61
C ALA A 281 -10.23 -3.13 49.19
N SER A 282 -9.52 -4.05 49.86
CA SER A 282 -8.15 -3.88 50.36
C SER A 282 -7.45 -5.24 50.50
N LEU A 283 -6.13 -5.29 50.31
CA LEU A 283 -5.31 -6.49 50.56
C LEU A 283 -5.25 -6.85 52.06
N THR A 284 -5.40 -5.87 52.96
CA THR A 284 -5.49 -6.11 54.41
C THR A 284 -6.77 -6.85 54.83
N ALA A 285 -7.80 -6.85 53.98
CA ALA A 285 -9.01 -7.67 54.19
C ALA A 285 -8.81 -9.11 53.71
N VAL A 286 -7.79 -9.36 52.88
CA VAL A 286 -7.42 -10.68 52.38
C VAL A 286 -6.37 -11.33 53.28
N ASP A 287 -5.47 -10.54 53.85
CA ASP A 287 -4.49 -11.04 54.81
C ASP A 287 -4.35 -10.05 55.98
N GLY A 288 -4.77 -10.50 57.17
CA GLY A 288 -4.67 -9.71 58.39
C GLY A 288 -3.23 -9.46 58.82
N ASP A 289 -2.30 -10.33 58.41
CA ASP A 289 -0.87 -10.18 58.72
C ASP A 289 -0.23 -9.04 57.92
N LEU A 290 -0.86 -8.60 56.82
CA LEU A 290 -0.45 -7.42 56.04
C LEU A 290 -0.85 -6.08 56.73
N ALA A 291 -1.33 -6.10 57.96
CA ALA A 291 -1.59 -4.87 58.71
C ALA A 291 -0.29 -4.10 59.01
N ALA A 292 -0.34 -2.76 58.97
CA ALA A 292 0.82 -1.90 59.24
C ALA A 292 1.52 -2.20 60.58
N GLY A 293 0.75 -2.54 61.62
CA GLY A 293 1.28 -2.91 62.94
C GLY A 293 2.07 -4.20 63.00
N ASN A 294 2.04 -5.04 61.96
CA ASN A 294 2.80 -6.29 61.86
C ASN A 294 4.03 -6.16 60.95
N ILE A 295 4.14 -5.05 60.21
CA ILE A 295 5.24 -4.76 59.29
C ILE A 295 6.21 -3.80 60.01
N ALA A 296 7.50 -4.08 59.95
CA ALA A 296 8.54 -3.25 60.56
C ALA A 296 8.43 -1.77 60.14
N ASP A 297 8.66 -0.86 61.09
CA ASP A 297 8.58 0.57 60.84
C ASP A 297 9.45 1.01 59.65
N GLY A 298 8.87 1.83 58.77
CA GLY A 298 9.52 2.30 57.54
C GLY A 298 9.57 1.31 56.37
N ILE A 299 9.15 0.05 56.55
CA ILE A 299 9.11 -0.96 55.48
C ILE A 299 7.74 -0.99 54.80
N THR A 300 7.71 -1.03 53.47
CA THR A 300 6.47 -1.13 52.69
C THR A 300 6.32 -2.51 52.05
N ILE A 301 5.20 -3.19 52.30
CA ILE A 301 4.86 -4.46 51.67
C ILE A 301 3.50 -4.31 50.98
N PHE A 302 3.46 -4.57 49.67
CA PHE A 302 2.26 -4.40 48.81
C PHE A 302 1.53 -3.05 48.98
N GLY A 303 2.28 -1.97 49.24
CA GLY A 303 1.75 -0.62 49.42
C GLY A 303 1.29 -0.29 50.85
N VAL A 304 1.38 -1.23 51.80
CA VAL A 304 1.13 -0.96 53.23
C VAL A 304 2.46 -0.61 53.92
N LEU A 305 2.57 0.62 54.43
CA LEU A 305 3.72 1.08 55.22
C LEU A 305 3.63 0.53 56.65
N GLY A 306 4.70 -0.10 57.13
CA GLY A 306 4.82 -0.66 58.46
C GLY A 306 5.00 0.38 59.55
N THR A 307 4.50 0.06 60.73
CA THR A 307 4.55 0.88 61.95
C THR A 307 4.98 0.07 63.18
N PHE A 308 5.45 -1.17 63.01
CA PHE A 308 5.89 -2.01 64.13
C PHE A 308 7.24 -1.54 64.66
N THR A 309 7.26 -1.05 65.91
CA THR A 309 8.44 -0.55 66.62
C THR A 309 8.93 -1.48 67.74
N GLY A 310 8.36 -2.69 67.84
CA GLY A 310 8.59 -3.62 68.95
C GLY A 310 9.82 -4.51 68.78
N GLY A 311 10.97 -4.07 69.26
CA GLY A 311 12.15 -4.92 69.41
C GLY A 311 13.45 -4.11 69.35
N ALA A 312 13.71 -3.29 70.37
CA ALA A 312 15.05 -2.73 70.55
C ALA A 312 16.04 -3.90 70.70
N LEU A 313 17.00 -3.99 69.79
CA LEU A 313 18.15 -4.87 69.93
C LEU A 313 18.88 -4.46 71.21
N VAL A 314 19.00 -5.39 72.15
CA VAL A 314 19.76 -5.23 73.40
C VAL A 314 21.26 -5.29 73.05
N GLU A 315 21.75 -4.27 72.34
CA GLU A 315 23.15 -3.88 72.33
C GLU A 315 23.29 -2.64 73.20
N ASP A 316 23.17 -2.82 74.52
CA ASP A 316 23.59 -1.78 75.45
C ASP A 316 24.08 -2.43 76.76
N ILE A 317 25.28 -3.03 76.71
CA ILE A 317 26.12 -3.12 77.91
C ILE A 317 26.80 -1.77 78.05
N VAL A 318 26.15 -0.82 78.72
CA VAL A 318 26.83 0.37 79.22
C VAL A 318 26.55 0.50 80.72
N SER A 319 27.57 0.16 81.50
CA SER A 319 27.88 0.73 82.82
C SER A 319 27.11 0.28 84.09
N GLY A 320 26.68 -0.97 84.19
CA GLY A 320 26.08 -1.50 85.43
C GLY A 320 27.08 -2.15 86.40
N THR A 321 27.74 -1.36 87.25
CA THR A 321 28.22 -1.68 88.62
C THR A 321 29.07 -2.95 88.83
N ILE A 322 30.40 -2.78 88.97
CA ILE A 322 31.28 -3.76 89.62
C ILE A 322 30.87 -3.86 91.10
N SER A 323 30.30 -4.98 91.53
CA SER A 323 29.98 -5.21 92.95
C SER A 323 31.27 -5.35 93.76
N THR A 324 31.32 -4.67 94.91
CA THR A 324 32.45 -4.56 95.84
C THR A 324 33.04 -5.90 96.29
N ILE A 325 34.37 -6.01 96.20
CA ILE A 325 35.18 -7.21 96.46
C ILE A 325 35.49 -7.35 97.96
N THR A 326 35.33 -8.56 98.52
CA THR A 326 35.89 -8.91 99.85
C THR A 326 37.24 -9.58 99.66
N THR A 327 38.34 -8.85 99.83
CA THR A 327 39.71 -9.41 99.81
C THR A 327 40.03 -10.09 101.14
N THR A 328 40.59 -11.29 101.12
CA THR A 328 40.95 -12.03 102.34
C THR A 328 42.39 -11.72 102.75
N GLY A 329 42.61 -10.72 103.61
CA GLY A 329 43.91 -10.43 104.22
C GLY A 329 44.33 -8.94 104.17
N THR A 330 45.21 -8.53 105.09
CA THR A 330 45.74 -7.15 105.18
C THR A 330 47.24 -7.16 104.90
N LEU A 331 47.72 -6.32 103.98
CA LEU A 331 49.15 -6.22 103.65
C LEU A 331 49.95 -5.56 104.78
N SER A 332 51.07 -6.17 105.20
CA SER A 332 52.03 -5.55 106.13
C SER A 332 53.21 -4.99 105.34
N ARG A 333 53.32 -3.65 105.25
CA ARG A 333 54.40 -2.92 104.54
C ARG A 333 54.50 -3.19 103.02
N GLY A 334 53.37 -3.31 102.34
CA GLY A 334 53.30 -3.35 100.86
C GLY A 334 53.58 -4.70 100.21
N TYR A 335 53.91 -5.72 101.01
CA TYR A 335 54.13 -7.10 100.56
C TYR A 335 53.38 -8.08 101.47
N LEU A 336 52.73 -9.09 100.90
CA LEU A 336 52.26 -10.28 101.64
C LEU A 336 52.95 -11.50 101.06
N ASN A 337 53.79 -12.15 101.87
CA ASN A 337 54.35 -13.46 101.55
C ASN A 337 53.45 -14.54 102.09
N GLN A 338 52.76 -15.25 101.20
CA GLN A 338 51.89 -16.34 101.56
C GLN A 338 52.49 -17.66 101.09
N SER A 339 52.75 -18.58 102.03
CA SER A 339 53.03 -19.96 101.66
C SER A 339 51.74 -20.61 101.16
N VAL A 340 51.80 -21.19 99.97
CA VAL A 340 50.72 -21.97 99.38
C VAL A 340 51.21 -23.42 99.30
N THR A 341 50.51 -24.31 99.99
CA THR A 341 50.87 -25.73 100.05
C THR A 341 50.79 -26.35 98.65
N THR A 342 51.75 -27.23 98.35
CA THR A 342 51.82 -28.00 97.10
C THR A 342 50.46 -28.62 96.74
N GLY A 343 49.97 -28.37 95.52
CA GLY A 343 48.71 -28.93 95.03
C GLY A 343 47.45 -28.39 95.69
N THR A 344 47.55 -27.28 96.44
CA THR A 344 46.40 -26.63 97.09
C THR A 344 46.16 -25.23 96.55
N ASP A 345 44.97 -24.70 96.86
CA ASP A 345 44.57 -23.34 96.54
C ASP A 345 44.73 -22.41 97.74
N TYR A 346 45.18 -21.19 97.48
CA TYR A 346 45.06 -20.06 98.39
C TYR A 346 43.99 -19.10 97.89
N ASP A 347 42.96 -18.87 98.69
CA ASP A 347 41.82 -18.03 98.32
C ASP A 347 42.22 -16.55 98.33
N LEU A 348 42.14 -15.91 97.16
CA LEU A 348 42.54 -14.52 96.97
C LEU A 348 41.37 -13.57 97.22
N ALA A 349 40.22 -13.92 96.65
CA ALA A 349 38.99 -13.16 96.78
C ALA A 349 37.78 -14.07 96.55
N SER A 350 36.64 -13.70 97.14
CA SER A 350 35.36 -14.36 96.91
C SER A 350 34.22 -13.35 96.90
N ASP A 351 33.21 -13.61 96.08
CA ASP A 351 31.92 -12.94 96.09
C ASP A 351 30.79 -13.98 96.24
N THR A 352 29.79 -13.67 97.05
CA THR A 352 28.64 -14.55 97.34
C THR A 352 27.33 -14.01 96.75
N THR A 353 27.42 -13.10 95.77
CA THR A 353 26.23 -12.58 95.07
C THR A 353 25.55 -13.70 94.26
N THR A 354 24.23 -13.82 94.40
CA THR A 354 23.42 -14.79 93.64
C THR A 354 23.21 -14.30 92.21
N PHE A 355 23.64 -15.06 91.21
CA PHE A 355 23.39 -14.75 89.80
C PHE A 355 22.01 -15.23 89.36
N ALA A 356 21.34 -14.46 88.49
CA ALA A 356 20.10 -14.93 87.88
C ALA A 356 20.35 -16.15 86.98
N ALA A 357 19.41 -17.10 86.97
CA ALA A 357 19.45 -18.25 86.08
C ALA A 357 19.67 -17.80 84.62
N ASP A 358 20.53 -18.52 83.91
CA ASP A 358 20.88 -18.34 82.49
C ASP A 358 21.63 -17.04 82.18
N SER A 359 22.32 -16.49 83.18
CA SER A 359 23.20 -15.34 82.98
C SER A 359 24.64 -15.74 82.69
N LEU A 360 25.31 -14.99 81.81
CA LEU A 360 26.76 -15.09 81.61
C LEU A 360 27.48 -14.34 82.75
N ALA A 361 28.07 -15.04 83.73
CA ALA A 361 28.93 -14.38 84.72
C ALA A 361 30.35 -14.20 84.18
N VAL A 362 30.81 -12.95 84.06
CA VAL A 362 32.21 -12.65 83.71
C VAL A 362 32.97 -12.40 85.00
N GLY A 363 33.80 -13.36 85.42
CA GLY A 363 34.70 -13.21 86.57
C GLY A 363 36.04 -12.65 86.13
N VAL A 364 36.38 -11.41 86.50
CA VAL A 364 37.70 -10.82 86.23
C VAL A 364 38.51 -10.83 87.51
N GLY A 365 39.45 -11.76 87.60
CA GLY A 365 40.45 -11.85 88.67
C GLY A 365 41.68 -11.02 88.32
N PHE A 366 42.03 -9.99 89.08
CA PHE A 366 43.33 -9.32 88.97
C PHE A 366 44.18 -9.66 90.18
N CYS A 367 45.46 -9.99 90.03
CA CYS A 367 46.39 -10.09 91.16
C CYS A 367 47.82 -9.76 90.74
N GLY A 368 48.50 -8.90 91.49
CA GLY A 368 49.94 -8.67 91.34
C GLY A 368 50.72 -9.68 92.19
N VAL A 369 51.18 -10.76 91.57
CA VAL A 369 51.91 -11.85 92.25
C VAL A 369 53.33 -11.95 91.70
N GLU A 370 54.32 -11.86 92.59
CA GLU A 370 55.69 -12.27 92.33
C GLU A 370 55.87 -13.73 92.77
N THR A 371 56.23 -14.57 91.81
CA THR A 371 56.48 -15.99 92.02
C THR A 371 57.98 -16.29 91.98
N PRO A 372 58.47 -17.26 92.76
CA PRO A 372 59.88 -17.67 92.76
C PRO A 372 60.28 -18.44 91.49
N GLY A 373 59.32 -18.87 90.66
CA GLY A 373 59.54 -19.55 89.39
C GLY A 373 58.37 -19.38 88.42
N SER A 374 58.67 -19.31 87.11
CA SER A 374 57.70 -19.01 86.04
C SER A 374 56.69 -20.12 85.75
N SER A 375 56.68 -21.20 86.55
CA SER A 375 55.80 -22.36 86.41
C SER A 375 55.21 -22.84 87.75
N ASP A 376 55.30 -22.02 88.80
CA ASP A 376 54.90 -22.45 90.14
C ASP A 376 53.41 -22.21 90.41
N PHE A 377 52.84 -21.14 89.86
CA PHE A 377 51.48 -20.70 90.20
C PHE A 377 50.61 -20.39 89.00
N LYS A 378 49.31 -20.65 89.16
CA LYS A 378 48.24 -20.17 88.26
C LYS A 378 47.08 -19.63 89.06
N MET A 379 46.33 -18.69 88.48
CA MET A 379 45.06 -18.26 89.05
C MET A 379 43.93 -19.13 88.52
N ARG A 380 43.03 -19.55 89.41
CA ARG A 380 41.84 -20.33 89.10
C ARG A 380 40.59 -19.55 89.48
N LEU A 381 39.58 -19.64 88.63
CA LEU A 381 38.24 -19.14 88.91
C LEU A 381 37.34 -20.33 89.25
N TYR A 382 36.67 -20.24 90.39
CA TYR A 382 35.71 -21.20 90.88
C TYR A 382 34.31 -20.59 90.94
N MET A 383 33.31 -21.39 90.57
CA MET A 383 31.90 -21.06 90.76
C MET A 383 31.23 -22.23 91.49
N ASP A 384 30.71 -21.97 92.70
CA ASP A 384 30.18 -22.98 93.65
C ASP A 384 31.11 -24.18 93.86
N GLY A 385 32.40 -23.92 93.96
CA GLY A 385 33.43 -24.95 94.18
C GLY A 385 33.86 -25.70 92.92
N VAL A 386 33.28 -25.43 91.75
CA VAL A 386 33.72 -25.98 90.46
C VAL A 386 34.73 -25.03 89.82
N GLN A 387 35.91 -25.54 89.44
CA GLN A 387 36.88 -24.76 88.66
C GLN A 387 36.33 -24.54 87.24
N VAL A 388 36.04 -23.29 86.88
CA VAL A 388 35.48 -22.93 85.56
C VAL A 388 36.52 -22.37 84.61
N ALA A 389 37.62 -21.81 85.15
CA ALA A 389 38.70 -21.24 84.34
C ALA A 389 40.04 -21.28 85.08
N GLU A 390 41.13 -21.17 84.33
CA GLU A 390 42.47 -21.03 84.85
C GLU A 390 43.35 -20.22 83.89
N THR A 391 44.32 -19.47 84.43
CA THR A 391 45.31 -18.74 83.63
C THR A 391 46.43 -19.66 83.09
N GLY A 392 47.31 -19.09 82.26
CA GLY A 392 48.68 -19.62 82.12
C GLY A 392 49.46 -19.53 83.44
N PHE A 393 50.66 -20.11 83.48
CA PHE A 393 51.56 -19.93 84.61
C PHE A 393 51.96 -18.46 84.76
N ILE A 394 51.96 -17.97 86.00
CA ILE A 394 52.37 -16.61 86.35
C ILE A 394 53.89 -16.54 86.25
N ALA A 395 54.38 -15.61 85.43
CA ALA A 395 55.82 -15.42 85.22
C ALA A 395 56.54 -14.98 86.51
N SER A 396 57.80 -15.38 86.65
CA SER A 396 58.66 -14.97 87.77
C SER A 396 58.98 -13.47 87.66
N GLY A 397 58.94 -12.75 88.78
CA GLY A 397 59.28 -11.32 88.84
C GLY A 397 58.08 -10.36 88.70
N GLY A 398 56.84 -10.88 88.78
CA GLY A 398 55.63 -10.08 88.87
C GLY A 398 54.85 -10.05 87.56
N ALA A 399 53.58 -10.48 87.60
CA ALA A 399 52.67 -10.33 86.48
C ALA A 399 51.24 -10.06 86.97
N THR A 400 50.50 -9.26 86.21
CA THR A 400 49.04 -9.17 86.34
C THR A 400 48.45 -10.31 85.53
N ALA A 401 47.86 -11.29 86.22
CA ALA A 401 47.09 -12.33 85.55
C ALA A 401 45.61 -11.93 85.53
N VAL A 402 44.98 -12.07 84.37
CA VAL A 402 43.56 -11.78 84.15
C VAL A 402 42.89 -13.04 83.61
N ILE A 403 41.76 -13.41 84.19
CA ILE A 403 40.87 -14.42 83.63
C ILE A 403 39.70 -13.66 83.01
N GLU A 404 39.49 -13.80 81.70
CA GLU A 404 38.34 -13.20 81.01
C GLU A 404 37.46 -14.31 80.42
N GLY A 405 36.16 -14.27 80.75
CA GLY A 405 35.11 -14.87 79.93
C GLY A 405 34.97 -16.40 79.93
N THR A 406 34.47 -16.99 81.02
CA THR A 406 33.86 -18.32 80.98
C THR A 406 32.37 -18.24 81.26
N ARG A 407 31.55 -19.04 80.55
CA ARG A 407 30.12 -19.18 80.83
C ARG A 407 29.94 -19.66 82.27
N ALA A 408 29.16 -18.92 83.05
CA ALA A 408 28.84 -19.32 84.41
C ALA A 408 27.95 -20.57 84.44
N LEU A 409 28.04 -21.34 85.53
CA LEU A 409 26.99 -22.28 85.86
C LEU A 409 25.74 -21.49 86.27
N SER A 410 24.63 -21.74 85.56
CA SER A 410 23.32 -21.16 85.90
C SER A 410 22.98 -21.50 87.36
N GLY A 411 22.68 -20.47 88.16
CA GLY A 411 22.33 -20.61 89.58
C GLY A 411 23.49 -20.56 90.57
N SER A 412 24.71 -20.24 90.14
CA SER A 412 25.83 -20.19 91.08
C SER A 412 25.71 -19.11 92.16
N THR A 413 26.10 -19.43 93.39
CA THR A 413 25.99 -18.54 94.57
C THR A 413 27.31 -17.99 95.08
N ILE A 414 28.43 -18.65 94.74
CA ILE A 414 29.77 -18.25 95.19
C ILE A 414 30.70 -18.22 94.00
N CYS A 415 31.28 -17.05 93.72
CA CYS A 415 32.38 -16.87 92.78
C CYS A 415 33.68 -16.66 93.57
N LYS A 416 34.72 -17.41 93.26
CA LYS A 416 35.99 -17.35 93.98
C LYS A 416 37.17 -17.37 93.02
N VAL A 417 38.17 -16.54 93.28
CA VAL A 417 39.47 -16.61 92.60
C VAL A 417 40.51 -17.06 93.62
N ALA A 418 41.29 -18.06 93.24
CA ALA A 418 42.34 -18.62 94.07
C ALA A 418 43.65 -18.79 93.31
N LEU A 419 44.76 -18.81 94.04
CA LEU A 419 46.09 -19.09 93.54
C LEU A 419 46.43 -20.56 93.80
N HIS A 420 46.67 -21.34 92.74
CA HIS A 420 47.02 -22.75 92.85
C HIS A 420 48.52 -22.95 92.73
N ASN A 421 49.12 -23.70 93.66
CA ASN A 421 50.54 -24.08 93.60
C ASN A 421 50.71 -25.42 92.85
N TYR A 422 51.32 -25.37 91.67
CA TYR A 422 51.65 -26.53 90.85
C TYR A 422 53.06 -27.08 91.09
N ASN A 423 53.87 -26.40 91.91
CA ASN A 423 55.20 -26.89 92.26
C ASN A 423 55.10 -28.14 93.14
N VAL A 424 56.11 -29.01 93.07
CA VAL A 424 56.22 -30.24 93.89
C VAL A 424 56.58 -29.96 95.35
N ALA A 425 56.82 -28.69 95.70
CA ALA A 425 57.10 -28.23 97.05
C ALA A 425 56.29 -26.96 97.36
N ASP A 426 56.13 -26.68 98.66
CA ASP A 426 55.44 -25.48 99.12
C ASP A 426 56.22 -24.25 98.64
N LYS A 427 55.50 -23.30 98.06
CA LYS A 427 56.07 -22.07 97.50
C LYS A 427 55.41 -20.87 98.13
N ASN A 428 56.22 -19.85 98.36
CA ASN A 428 55.73 -18.55 98.78
C ASN A 428 55.33 -17.75 97.54
N ALA A 429 54.09 -17.30 97.49
CA ALA A 429 53.63 -16.27 96.58
C ALA A 429 53.75 -14.91 97.28
N THR A 430 54.35 -13.94 96.60
CA THR A 430 54.50 -12.59 97.14
C THR A 430 53.51 -11.67 96.45
N PHE A 431 52.56 -11.10 97.19
CA PHE A 431 51.59 -10.14 96.67
C PHE A 431 52.10 -8.72 96.88
N VAL A 432 52.17 -7.91 95.82
CA VAL A 432 52.73 -6.55 95.86
C VAL A 432 51.65 -5.52 95.59
N ALA A 433 51.43 -4.57 96.50
CA ALA A 433 50.56 -3.41 96.27
C ALA A 433 51.36 -2.13 96.04
N GLY A 434 50.78 -1.17 95.31
CA GLY A 434 51.37 0.13 95.04
C GLY A 434 51.48 1.00 96.31
N ASN A 435 52.62 0.91 97.00
CA ASN A 435 53.21 1.93 97.87
C ASN A 435 52.51 2.39 99.19
N ALA A 436 51.50 1.71 99.74
CA ALA A 436 51.05 1.96 101.13
C ALA A 436 50.83 0.70 101.97
N SER A 437 51.20 0.74 103.26
CA SER A 437 50.89 -0.33 104.21
C SER A 437 49.42 -0.26 104.62
N GLY A 438 48.70 -1.37 104.58
CA GLY A 438 47.27 -1.43 104.92
C GLY A 438 46.32 -1.47 103.72
N ASP A 439 46.83 -1.40 102.49
CA ASP A 439 46.02 -1.65 101.30
C ASP A 439 45.53 -3.11 101.28
N PRO A 440 44.30 -3.37 100.79
CA PRO A 440 43.85 -4.73 100.53
C PRO A 440 44.78 -5.39 99.51
N ILE A 441 44.93 -6.71 99.59
CA ILE A 441 45.62 -7.50 98.56
C ILE A 441 45.07 -7.05 97.20
N PRO A 442 45.89 -6.82 96.16
CA PRO A 442 45.42 -6.38 94.84
C PRO A 442 44.69 -7.50 94.09
N ALA A 443 43.89 -8.29 94.79
CA ALA A 443 43.01 -9.34 94.31
C ALA A 443 41.61 -8.75 94.11
N ALA A 444 41.22 -8.51 92.86
CA ALA A 444 39.87 -8.04 92.55
C ALA A 444 39.10 -9.12 91.80
N ILE A 445 37.82 -9.31 92.12
CA ILE A 445 36.84 -10.08 91.35
C ILE A 445 35.75 -9.13 90.89
N GLY A 446 35.70 -8.84 89.59
CA GLY A 446 34.51 -8.27 88.97
C GLY A 446 33.60 -9.41 88.53
N VAL A 447 32.32 -9.39 88.90
CA VAL A 447 31.30 -10.32 88.38
C VAL A 447 30.11 -9.53 87.84
N GLY A 448 29.65 -9.88 86.64
CA GLY A 448 28.48 -9.27 86.00
C GLY A 448 27.72 -10.30 85.16
N SER A 449 26.40 -10.14 85.01
CA SER A 449 25.49 -11.15 84.45
C SER A 449 24.82 -10.66 83.16
N VAL A 450 24.94 -11.39 82.03
CA VAL A 450 24.21 -11.07 80.78
C VAL A 450 23.06 -12.06 80.57
N LYS A 451 21.82 -11.57 80.48
CA LYS A 451 20.63 -12.41 80.26
C LYS A 451 20.48 -12.70 78.77
N THR A 452 20.55 -13.97 78.36
CA THR A 452 20.24 -14.36 76.98
C THR A 452 18.72 -14.39 76.78
N ALA A 453 18.22 -13.70 75.76
CA ALA A 453 16.80 -13.67 75.40
C ALA A 453 16.33 -14.99 74.79
#